data_AF-A0A2D5WKW8-F1
#
_entry.id   AF-A0A2D5WKW8-F1
#
_cell.length_a   1.000
_cell.length_b   1.000
_cell.length_c   1.000
_cell.angle_alpha   90.00
_cell.angle_beta   90.00
_cell.angle_gamma   90.00
#
_symmetry.space_group_name_H-M   'P 1'
#
loop_
_entity.id
_entity.type
_entity.pdbx_description
1 polymer ?
#
loop_
_entity_poly.entity_id
_entity_poly.type
_entity_poly.pdbx_seq_one_letter_code
_entity_poly.pdbx_strand_id
1 'polypeptide(L)'
;MLSNKEAQIGVTMARIAALGTVIIFGIQALLIGPDQVGYSSQYGAIVDVVSFVQIFGFLFTIQLTRKLFGEDNPYFRIVGAILFAAAVVQLTGTLSATANANSVFETILSTDQTGAVSNVGQTVTFVLYGIWALCLISADERNLVPSWARISGQAAAYLVIAVQFGSLFGLVPAVAFVPVFILGGVILFPVFVFGLSVAFNTQGE
;
A
#
# COMPACT_ATOMS: atom_id res chain seq x y z
N MET A 1 -19.82 -14.52 -2.91
CA MET A 1 -19.57 -14.08 -4.32
C MET A 1 -19.75 -12.56 -4.50
N LEU A 2 -19.07 -11.95 -5.49
CA LEU A 2 -19.18 -10.52 -5.83
C LEU A 2 -20.26 -10.27 -6.88
N SER A 3 -20.93 -9.11 -6.82
CA SER A 3 -21.78 -8.62 -7.91
C SER A 3 -20.94 -8.02 -9.05
N ASN A 4 -21.51 -7.90 -10.25
CA ASN A 4 -20.83 -7.30 -11.42
C ASN A 4 -20.29 -5.89 -11.12
N LYS A 5 -21.07 -5.08 -10.38
CA LYS A 5 -20.65 -3.73 -9.99
C LYS A 5 -19.48 -3.77 -9.01
N GLU A 6 -19.50 -4.69 -8.04
CA GLU A 6 -18.38 -4.86 -7.09
C GLU A 6 -17.11 -5.36 -7.80
N ALA A 7 -17.24 -6.30 -8.74
CA ALA A 7 -16.13 -6.77 -9.56
C ALA A 7 -15.50 -5.62 -10.37
N GLN A 8 -16.31 -4.81 -11.06
CA GLN A 8 -15.84 -3.65 -11.82
C GLN A 8 -15.11 -2.62 -10.92
N ILE A 9 -15.67 -2.33 -9.75
CA ILE A 9 -15.03 -1.45 -8.77
C ILE A 9 -13.70 -2.06 -8.29
N GLY A 10 -13.67 -3.36 -7.98
CA GLY A 10 -12.48 -4.07 -7.54
C GLY A 10 -11.36 -4.00 -8.57
N VAL A 11 -11.66 -4.28 -9.85
CA VAL A 11 -10.70 -4.17 -10.97
C VAL A 11 -10.10 -2.77 -11.00
N THR A 12 -10.95 -1.75 -10.96
CA THR A 12 -10.54 -0.35 -11.09
C THR A 12 -9.68 0.07 -9.89
N MET A 13 -10.12 -0.22 -8.68
CA MET A 13 -9.46 0.22 -7.45
C MET A 13 -8.13 -0.50 -7.21
N ALA A 14 -8.02 -1.79 -7.56
CA ALA A 14 -6.76 -2.51 -7.51
C ALA A 14 -5.73 -1.93 -8.49
N ARG A 15 -6.16 -1.55 -9.70
CA ARG A 15 -5.29 -0.89 -10.67
C ARG A 15 -4.85 0.50 -10.20
N ILE A 16 -5.77 1.30 -9.65
CA ILE A 16 -5.46 2.61 -9.07
C ILE A 16 -4.43 2.48 -7.95
N ALA A 17 -4.62 1.52 -7.03
CA ALA A 17 -3.67 1.29 -5.93
C ALA A 17 -2.28 0.88 -6.45
N ALA A 18 -2.23 -0.06 -7.40
CA ALA A 18 -0.97 -0.51 -8.00
C ALA A 18 -0.25 0.62 -8.74
N LEU A 19 -0.93 1.32 -9.64
CA LEU A 19 -0.36 2.41 -10.43
C LEU A 19 0.01 3.61 -9.56
N GLY A 20 -0.83 3.97 -8.60
CA GLY A 20 -0.55 5.03 -7.65
C GLY A 20 0.75 4.77 -6.89
N THR A 21 1.00 3.51 -6.50
CA THR A 21 2.29 3.11 -5.90
C THR A 21 3.45 3.44 -6.83
N VAL A 22 3.41 2.94 -8.06
CA VAL A 22 4.48 3.17 -9.04
C VAL A 22 4.70 4.66 -9.32
N ILE A 23 3.63 5.45 -9.42
CA ILE A 23 3.69 6.90 -9.67
C ILE A 23 4.37 7.63 -8.51
N ILE A 24 3.95 7.38 -7.27
CA ILE A 24 4.52 8.01 -6.07
C ILE A 24 6.02 7.76 -6.02
N PHE A 25 6.42 6.51 -6.23
CA PHE A 25 7.82 6.13 -6.27
C PHE A 25 8.59 6.75 -7.42
N GLY A 26 7.99 6.81 -8.61
CA GLY A 26 8.59 7.49 -9.76
C GLY A 26 8.87 8.97 -9.46
N ILE A 27 7.93 9.66 -8.82
CA ILE A 27 8.12 11.06 -8.41
C ILE A 27 9.22 11.18 -7.36
N GLN A 28 9.16 10.38 -6.29
CA GLN A 28 10.15 10.45 -5.21
C GLN A 28 11.56 10.10 -5.69
N ALA A 29 11.72 9.06 -6.51
CA ALA A 29 13.04 8.60 -6.95
C ALA A 29 13.62 9.42 -8.11
N LEU A 30 12.81 9.84 -9.08
CA LEU A 30 13.30 10.46 -10.32
C LEU A 30 13.18 11.98 -10.34
N LEU A 31 12.21 12.56 -9.62
CA LEU A 31 11.95 14.00 -9.65
C LEU A 31 12.41 14.72 -8.38
N ILE A 32 12.19 14.12 -7.21
CA ILE A 32 12.66 14.66 -5.92
C ILE A 32 14.12 14.26 -5.69
N GLY A 33 14.44 12.99 -5.93
CA GLY A 33 15.78 12.44 -5.76
C GLY A 33 16.14 12.15 -4.29
N PRO A 34 17.20 11.36 -4.05
CA PRO A 34 17.56 10.89 -2.71
C PRO A 34 18.16 11.98 -1.80
N ASP A 35 18.64 13.08 -2.39
CA ASP A 35 19.32 14.15 -1.66
C ASP A 35 18.35 15.14 -1.00
N GLN A 36 17.09 15.14 -1.43
CA GLN A 36 16.05 15.96 -0.83
C GLN A 36 15.36 15.20 0.31
N VAL A 37 15.53 15.70 1.53
CA VAL A 37 14.85 15.19 2.73
C VAL A 37 13.70 16.13 3.09
N GLY A 38 12.56 15.55 3.48
CA GLY A 38 11.38 16.33 3.87
C GLY A 38 10.43 16.63 2.72
N TYR A 39 9.51 17.57 2.94
CA TYR A 39 8.46 17.95 2.02
C TYR A 39 9.01 18.70 0.81
N SER A 40 8.56 18.33 -0.38
CA SER A 40 8.90 19.04 -1.63
C SER A 40 7.91 20.15 -1.91
N SER A 41 8.39 21.39 -1.96
CA SER A 41 7.56 22.53 -2.37
C SER A 41 7.04 22.40 -3.81
N GLN A 42 7.80 21.73 -4.69
CA GLN A 42 7.44 21.55 -6.08
C GLN A 42 6.54 20.32 -6.32
N TYR A 43 6.84 19.19 -5.68
CA TYR A 43 6.18 17.91 -5.98
C TYR A 43 5.36 17.33 -4.81
N GLY A 44 5.49 17.87 -3.60
CA GLY A 44 4.88 17.32 -2.39
C GLY A 44 3.35 17.24 -2.47
N ALA A 45 2.70 18.30 -2.95
CA ALA A 45 1.25 18.32 -3.14
C ALA A 45 0.76 17.21 -4.09
N ILE A 46 1.50 16.94 -5.17
CA ILE A 46 1.13 15.88 -6.11
C ILE A 46 1.33 14.50 -5.46
N VAL A 47 2.44 14.30 -4.74
CA VAL A 47 2.71 13.05 -4.01
C VAL A 47 1.61 12.76 -2.99
N ASP A 48 1.20 13.75 -2.20
CA ASP A 48 0.17 13.62 -1.17
C ASP A 48 -1.20 13.28 -1.79
N VAL A 49 -1.58 13.95 -2.89
CA VAL A 49 -2.85 13.67 -3.61
C VAL A 49 -2.85 12.28 -4.23
N VAL A 50 -1.76 11.88 -4.90
CA VAL A 50 -1.67 10.54 -5.48
C VAL A 50 -1.69 9.48 -4.37
N SER A 51 -1.04 9.74 -3.23
CA SER A 51 -1.08 8.87 -2.03
C SER A 51 -2.50 8.72 -1.50
N PHE A 52 -3.26 9.82 -1.41
CA PHE A 52 -4.67 9.76 -1.01
C PHE A 52 -5.48 8.83 -1.93
N VAL A 53 -5.38 9.03 -3.25
CA VAL A 53 -6.10 8.22 -4.24
C VAL A 53 -5.65 6.75 -4.22
N GLN A 54 -4.35 6.51 -4.05
CA GLN A 54 -3.77 5.17 -3.94
C GLN A 54 -4.29 4.43 -2.70
N ILE A 55 -4.24 5.04 -1.51
CA ILE A 55 -4.75 4.43 -0.27
C ILE A 55 -6.26 4.21 -0.35
N PHE A 56 -7.00 5.14 -0.96
CA PHE A 56 -8.41 4.93 -1.24
C PHE A 56 -8.66 3.69 -2.12
N GLY A 57 -7.86 3.50 -3.18
CA GLY A 57 -7.87 2.29 -3.99
C GLY A 57 -7.55 1.02 -3.18
N PHE A 58 -6.60 1.09 -2.25
CA PHE A 58 -6.30 -0.02 -1.35
C PHE A 58 -7.48 -0.39 -0.46
N LEU A 59 -8.21 0.58 0.11
CA LEU A 59 -9.36 0.31 0.98
C LEU A 59 -10.42 -0.55 0.26
N PHE A 60 -10.78 -0.19 -0.96
CA PHE A 60 -11.71 -0.98 -1.77
C PHE A 60 -11.16 -2.36 -2.12
N THR A 61 -9.88 -2.42 -2.50
CA THR A 61 -9.21 -3.69 -2.82
C THR A 61 -9.20 -4.64 -1.62
N ILE A 62 -8.85 -4.15 -0.43
CA ILE A 62 -8.86 -4.93 0.81
C ILE A 62 -10.29 -5.38 1.13
N GLN A 63 -11.28 -4.49 1.06
CA GLN A 63 -12.65 -4.84 1.39
C GLN A 63 -13.26 -5.87 0.43
N LEU A 64 -13.01 -5.73 -0.86
CA LEU A 64 -13.55 -6.64 -1.88
C LEU A 64 -12.83 -7.99 -1.88
N THR A 65 -11.51 -8.02 -1.62
CA THR A 65 -10.80 -9.30 -1.41
C THR A 65 -11.33 -10.03 -0.19
N ARG A 66 -11.64 -9.34 0.92
CA ARG A 66 -12.30 -9.96 2.09
C ARG A 66 -13.63 -10.60 1.74
N LYS A 67 -14.44 -9.95 0.92
CA LYS A 67 -15.71 -10.53 0.44
C LYS A 67 -15.48 -11.72 -0.50
N LEU A 68 -14.43 -11.68 -1.31
CA LEU A 68 -14.13 -12.70 -2.31
C LEU A 68 -13.48 -13.96 -1.74
N PHE A 69 -12.56 -13.81 -0.78
CA PHE A 69 -11.74 -14.90 -0.23
C PHE A 69 -11.96 -15.15 1.27
N GLY A 70 -12.69 -14.27 1.97
CA GLY A 70 -12.82 -14.32 3.44
C GLY A 70 -14.12 -14.93 3.95
N GLU A 71 -14.99 -15.45 3.07
CA GLU A 71 -16.26 -16.08 3.45
C GLU A 71 -16.00 -17.33 4.33
N ASP A 72 -15.12 -18.21 3.86
CA ASP A 72 -14.78 -19.47 4.53
C ASP A 72 -13.43 -19.43 5.28
N ASN A 73 -12.68 -18.33 5.17
CA ASN A 73 -11.38 -18.17 5.84
C ASN A 73 -11.43 -17.10 6.95
N PRO A 74 -11.69 -17.48 8.22
CA PRO A 74 -11.84 -16.52 9.31
C PRO A 74 -10.54 -15.75 9.61
N TYR A 75 -9.39 -16.38 9.39
CA TYR A 75 -8.09 -15.75 9.61
C TYR A 75 -7.87 -14.59 8.64
N PHE A 76 -8.07 -14.83 7.34
CA PHE A 76 -7.98 -13.78 6.33
C PHE A 76 -9.00 -12.67 6.55
N ARG A 77 -10.23 -13.02 6.97
CA ARG A 77 -11.28 -12.03 7.27
C ARG A 77 -10.89 -11.07 8.39
N ILE A 78 -10.25 -11.57 9.46
CA ILE A 78 -9.75 -10.78 10.60
C ILE A 78 -8.56 -9.93 10.17
N VAL A 79 -7.55 -10.53 9.54
CA VAL A 79 -6.36 -9.81 9.07
C VAL A 79 -6.74 -8.69 8.11
N GLY A 80 -7.65 -8.94 7.16
CA GLY A 80 -8.14 -7.93 6.25
C GLY A 80 -8.90 -6.80 6.96
N ALA A 81 -9.62 -7.09 8.06
CA ALA A 81 -10.29 -6.06 8.85
C ALA A 81 -9.28 -5.14 9.56
N ILE A 82 -8.24 -5.74 10.14
CA ILE A 82 -7.15 -5.01 10.82
C ILE A 82 -6.42 -4.13 9.81
N LEU A 83 -6.04 -4.68 8.66
CA LEU A 83 -5.38 -3.90 7.61
C LEU A 83 -6.28 -2.78 7.09
N PHE A 84 -7.57 -3.03 6.90
CA PHE A 84 -8.51 -1.98 6.49
C PHE A 84 -8.52 -0.82 7.48
N ALA A 85 -8.58 -1.10 8.79
CA ALA A 85 -8.51 -0.07 9.82
C ALA A 85 -7.18 0.72 9.78
N ALA A 86 -6.04 0.03 9.62
CA ALA A 86 -4.74 0.67 9.48
C ALA A 86 -4.65 1.57 8.24
N ALA A 87 -5.20 1.11 7.10
CA ALA A 87 -5.26 1.89 5.86
C ALA A 87 -6.17 3.11 5.98
N VAL A 88 -7.26 3.05 6.77
CA VAL A 88 -8.09 4.23 7.06
C VAL A 88 -7.29 5.28 7.84
N VAL A 89 -6.54 4.86 8.87
CA VAL A 89 -5.65 5.77 9.62
C VAL A 89 -4.60 6.37 8.69
N GLN A 90 -3.99 5.54 7.83
CA GLN A 90 -3.02 6.02 6.84
C GLN A 90 -3.62 7.06 5.89
N LEU A 91 -4.84 6.83 5.39
CA LEU A 91 -5.55 7.76 4.52
C LEU A 91 -5.70 9.15 5.15
N THR A 92 -5.99 9.21 6.45
CA THR A 92 -6.13 10.51 7.14
C THR A 92 -4.83 11.31 7.20
N GLY A 93 -3.68 10.62 7.11
CA GLY A 93 -2.36 11.25 7.14
C GLY A 93 -1.83 11.71 5.79
N THR A 94 -2.41 11.27 4.66
CA THR A 94 -1.78 11.44 3.32
C THR A 94 -1.75 12.89 2.84
N LEU A 95 -2.64 13.75 3.32
CA LEU A 95 -2.72 15.17 2.90
C LEU A 95 -2.16 16.13 3.97
N SER A 96 -1.68 15.62 5.11
CA SER A 96 -1.38 16.45 6.27
C SER A 96 -0.21 17.41 6.04
N ALA A 97 0.85 16.97 5.34
CA ALA A 97 2.00 17.82 5.05
C ALA A 97 1.60 18.96 4.10
N THR A 98 0.95 18.65 2.97
CA THR A 98 0.45 19.68 2.05
C THR A 98 -0.52 20.66 2.71
N ALA A 99 -1.42 20.18 3.57
CA ALA A 99 -2.35 21.03 4.31
C ALA A 99 -1.62 21.97 5.28
N ASN A 100 -0.56 21.49 5.96
CA ASN A 100 0.27 22.30 6.83
C ASN A 100 1.07 23.35 6.03
N ALA A 101 1.69 22.96 4.92
CA ALA A 101 2.46 23.85 4.04
C ALA A 101 1.66 25.03 3.49
N ASN A 102 0.34 24.83 3.32
CA ASN A 102 -0.58 25.84 2.81
C ASN A 102 -1.51 26.42 3.90
N SER A 103 -1.20 26.18 5.19
CA SER A 103 -2.03 26.68 6.28
C SER A 103 -2.01 28.20 6.33
N VAL A 104 -3.20 28.81 6.33
CA VAL A 104 -3.38 30.24 6.58
C VAL A 104 -3.33 30.59 8.08
N PHE A 105 -3.28 29.57 8.93
CA PHE A 105 -3.15 29.69 10.38
C PHE A 105 -1.73 29.37 10.81
N GLU A 106 -1.30 29.97 11.92
CA GLU A 106 -0.02 29.65 12.56
C GLU A 106 0.02 28.17 12.97
N THR A 107 1.12 27.48 12.65
CA THR A 107 1.31 26.05 12.91
C THR A 107 2.44 25.84 13.91
N ILE A 108 2.25 24.91 14.85
CA ILE A 108 3.28 24.56 15.84
C ILE A 108 4.32 23.62 15.22
N LEU A 109 3.84 22.63 14.47
CA LEU A 109 4.70 21.70 13.74
C LEU A 109 5.02 22.26 12.36
N SER A 110 6.29 22.18 11.98
CA SER A 110 6.70 22.39 10.59
C SER A 110 6.05 21.35 9.66
N THR A 111 6.08 21.62 8.36
CA THR A 111 5.58 20.72 7.34
C THR A 111 6.26 19.36 7.38
N ASP A 112 7.59 19.34 7.54
CA ASP A 112 8.37 18.10 7.63
C ASP A 112 8.01 17.29 8.88
N GLN A 113 7.86 17.97 10.03
CA GLN A 113 7.44 17.31 11.27
C GLN A 113 6.02 16.75 11.16
N THR A 114 5.11 17.48 10.51
CA THR A 114 3.75 17.00 10.25
C THR A 114 3.77 15.74 9.39
N GLY A 115 4.55 15.74 8.29
CA GLY A 115 4.72 14.57 7.44
C GLY A 115 5.36 13.39 8.18
N ALA A 116 6.35 13.64 9.04
CA ALA A 116 6.98 12.59 9.85
C ALA A 116 5.98 11.95 10.81
N VAL A 117 5.17 12.76 11.52
CA VAL A 117 4.13 12.27 12.45
C VAL A 117 3.09 11.43 11.72
N SER A 118 2.60 11.88 10.57
CA SER A 118 1.62 11.14 9.76
C SER A 118 2.13 9.76 9.31
N ASN A 119 3.45 9.57 9.24
CA ASN A 119 4.07 8.32 8.80
C ASN A 119 4.58 7.42 9.95
N VAL A 120 4.39 7.79 11.23
CA VAL A 120 4.90 7.00 12.38
C VAL A 120 4.35 5.56 12.39
N GLY A 121 3.12 5.35 11.94
CA GLY A 121 2.50 4.02 11.87
C GLY A 121 2.94 3.17 10.66
N GLN A 122 3.68 3.74 9.71
CA GLN A 122 3.90 3.13 8.39
C GLN A 122 4.64 1.80 8.46
N THR A 123 5.63 1.67 9.36
CA THR A 123 6.37 0.43 9.62
C THR A 123 5.43 -0.75 9.89
N VAL A 124 4.49 -0.56 10.82
CA VAL A 124 3.54 -1.63 11.19
C VAL A 124 2.53 -1.86 10.07
N THR A 125 2.05 -0.80 9.41
CA THR A 125 1.15 -0.92 8.25
C THR A 125 1.77 -1.76 7.14
N PHE A 126 3.07 -1.60 6.84
CA PHE A 126 3.77 -2.42 5.85
C PHE A 126 3.85 -3.90 6.26
N VAL A 127 4.10 -4.19 7.53
CA VAL A 127 4.02 -5.57 8.04
C VAL A 127 2.62 -6.13 7.85
N LEU A 128 1.57 -5.36 8.14
CA LEU A 128 0.17 -5.78 7.96
C LEU A 128 -0.16 -6.05 6.49
N TYR A 129 0.35 -5.25 5.54
CA TYR A 129 0.21 -5.52 4.11
C TYR A 129 0.88 -6.83 3.70
N GLY A 130 2.07 -7.13 4.25
CA GLY A 130 2.75 -8.41 4.01
C GLY A 130 1.95 -9.61 4.55
N ILE A 131 1.48 -9.52 5.80
CA ILE A 131 0.64 -10.56 6.42
C ILE A 131 -0.64 -10.74 5.61
N TRP A 132 -1.31 -9.66 5.23
CA TRP A 132 -2.52 -9.70 4.41
C TRP A 132 -2.28 -10.40 3.07
N ALA A 133 -1.19 -10.11 2.37
CA ALA A 133 -0.87 -10.76 1.11
C ALA A 133 -0.69 -12.28 1.28
N LEU A 134 0.04 -12.73 2.31
CA LEU A 134 0.21 -14.15 2.60
C LEU A 134 -1.12 -14.83 2.96
N CYS A 135 -1.94 -14.17 3.77
CA CYS A 135 -3.26 -14.69 4.17
C CYS A 135 -4.21 -14.80 2.98
N LEU A 136 -4.23 -13.79 2.11
CA LEU A 136 -5.05 -13.78 0.90
C LEU A 136 -4.66 -14.95 -0.01
N ILE A 137 -3.36 -15.10 -0.26
CA ILE A 137 -2.83 -16.15 -1.12
C ILE A 137 -3.14 -17.54 -0.55
N SER A 138 -3.12 -17.69 0.78
CA SER A 138 -3.53 -18.93 1.44
C SER A 138 -5.04 -19.17 1.39
N ALA A 139 -5.86 -18.11 1.30
CA ALA A 139 -7.32 -18.19 1.24
C ALA A 139 -7.84 -18.38 -0.20
N ASP A 140 -6.99 -18.19 -1.21
CA ASP A 140 -7.34 -18.39 -2.63
C ASP A 140 -7.29 -19.87 -3.04
N GLU A 141 -8.21 -20.68 -2.51
CA GLU A 141 -8.31 -22.11 -2.82
C GLU A 141 -8.67 -22.40 -4.28
N ARG A 142 -9.30 -21.43 -4.95
CA ARG A 142 -9.78 -21.53 -6.34
C ARG A 142 -8.75 -21.03 -7.35
N ASN A 143 -7.56 -20.60 -6.92
CA ASN A 143 -6.50 -20.04 -7.76
C ASN A 143 -7.00 -18.91 -8.68
N LEU A 144 -7.85 -18.02 -8.15
CA LEU A 144 -8.35 -16.85 -8.86
C LEU A 144 -7.24 -15.81 -9.07
N VAL A 145 -6.27 -15.74 -8.16
CA VAL A 145 -5.10 -14.88 -8.28
C VAL A 145 -4.10 -15.55 -9.22
N PRO A 146 -3.68 -14.88 -10.30
CA PRO A 146 -2.70 -15.44 -11.24
C PRO A 146 -1.39 -15.85 -10.56
N SER A 147 -0.76 -16.93 -11.03
CA SER A 147 0.47 -17.48 -10.44
C SER A 147 1.61 -16.46 -10.32
N TRP A 148 1.80 -15.61 -11.33
CA TRP A 148 2.81 -14.55 -11.31
C TRP A 148 2.53 -13.53 -10.20
N ALA A 149 1.26 -13.17 -9.98
CA ALA A 149 0.86 -12.25 -8.93
C ALA A 149 1.05 -12.89 -7.55
N ARG A 150 0.74 -14.18 -7.44
CA ARG A 150 0.93 -14.97 -6.22
C ARG A 150 2.40 -15.02 -5.79
N ILE A 151 3.30 -15.34 -6.72
CA ILE A 151 4.75 -15.35 -6.48
C ILE A 151 5.22 -13.96 -6.06
N SER A 152 4.76 -12.93 -6.77
CA SER A 152 5.10 -11.54 -6.49
C SER A 152 4.65 -11.11 -5.08
N GLY A 153 3.42 -11.45 -4.69
CA GLY A 153 2.86 -11.12 -3.38
C GLY A 153 3.58 -11.84 -2.24
N GLN A 154 3.91 -13.13 -2.42
CA GLN A 154 4.71 -13.88 -1.44
C GLN A 154 6.11 -13.28 -1.26
N ALA A 155 6.80 -13.02 -2.37
CA ALA A 155 8.14 -12.45 -2.34
C ALA A 155 8.14 -11.05 -1.69
N ALA A 156 7.18 -10.18 -2.07
CA ALA A 156 7.00 -8.86 -1.46
C ALA A 156 6.74 -8.98 0.05
N ALA A 157 5.85 -9.87 0.46
CA ALA A 157 5.48 -10.03 1.87
C ALA A 157 6.66 -10.48 2.73
N TYR A 158 7.38 -11.52 2.33
CA TYR A 158 8.55 -11.98 3.09
C TYR A 158 9.62 -10.90 3.19
N LEU A 159 9.89 -10.24 2.08
CA LEU A 159 10.87 -9.17 2.01
C LEU A 159 10.48 -7.99 2.92
N VAL A 160 9.24 -7.51 2.83
CA VAL A 160 8.77 -6.39 3.66
C VAL A 160 8.79 -6.76 5.13
N ILE A 161 8.25 -7.93 5.51
CA ILE A 161 8.26 -8.38 6.90
C ILE A 161 9.71 -8.45 7.43
N ALA A 162 10.61 -9.10 6.69
CA ALA A 162 12.01 -9.24 7.10
C ALA A 162 12.70 -7.88 7.25
N VAL A 163 12.48 -6.95 6.31
CA VAL A 163 13.10 -5.61 6.37
C VAL A 163 12.53 -4.77 7.48
N GLN A 164 11.21 -4.74 7.69
CA GLN A 164 10.61 -3.95 8.77
C GLN A 164 11.08 -4.47 10.14
N PHE A 165 11.07 -5.78 10.38
CA PHE A 165 11.59 -6.34 11.62
C PHE A 165 13.09 -6.14 11.77
N GLY A 166 13.89 -6.37 10.72
CA GLY A 166 15.32 -6.09 10.76
C GLY A 166 15.63 -4.64 11.08
N SER A 167 14.85 -3.70 10.54
CA SER A 167 15.01 -2.26 10.77
C SER A 167 14.70 -1.87 12.23
N LEU A 168 13.72 -2.53 12.87
CA LEU A 168 13.43 -2.31 14.30
C LEU A 168 14.61 -2.64 15.22
N PHE A 169 15.47 -3.56 14.81
CA PHE A 169 16.68 -3.96 15.56
C PHE A 169 17.97 -3.32 15.00
N GLY A 170 17.86 -2.37 14.05
CA GLY A 170 19.02 -1.73 13.43
C GLY A 170 19.88 -2.67 12.57
N LEU A 171 19.32 -3.79 12.10
CA LEU A 171 20.03 -4.84 11.36
C LEU A 171 20.10 -4.59 9.85
N VAL A 172 19.31 -3.63 9.33
CA VAL A 172 19.25 -3.31 7.90
C VAL A 172 20.03 -2.02 7.63
N PRO A 173 21.20 -2.09 6.96
CA PRO A 173 21.93 -0.90 6.54
C PRO A 173 21.12 -0.07 5.54
N ALA A 174 21.26 1.26 5.58
CA ALA A 174 20.58 2.17 4.64
C ALA A 174 20.85 1.81 3.16
N VAL A 175 22.09 1.39 2.85
CA VAL A 175 22.49 0.97 1.49
C VAL A 175 21.76 -0.29 1.01
N ALA A 176 21.34 -1.17 1.91
CA ALA A 176 20.57 -2.36 1.59
C ALA A 176 19.06 -2.08 1.59
N PHE A 177 18.61 -1.10 2.38
CA PHE A 177 17.20 -0.73 2.49
C PHE A 177 16.62 -0.27 1.14
N VAL A 178 17.33 0.59 0.42
CA VAL A 178 16.82 1.18 -0.84
C VAL A 178 16.55 0.12 -1.92
N PRO A 179 17.51 -0.77 -2.30
CA PRO A 179 17.24 -1.81 -3.28
C PRO A 179 16.10 -2.74 -2.89
N VAL A 180 16.02 -3.08 -1.60
CA VAL A 180 15.00 -3.97 -1.08
C VAL A 180 13.62 -3.30 -1.13
N PHE A 181 13.53 -2.03 -0.75
CA PHE A 181 12.30 -1.25 -0.85
C PHE A 181 11.84 -1.07 -2.29
N ILE A 182 12.76 -0.89 -3.25
CA ILE A 182 12.44 -0.86 -4.68
C ILE A 182 11.85 -2.21 -5.12
N LEU A 183 12.55 -3.31 -4.86
CA LEU A 183 12.10 -4.62 -5.28
C LEU A 183 10.76 -4.99 -4.64
N GLY A 184 10.65 -4.89 -3.32
CA GLY A 184 9.44 -5.27 -2.58
C GLY A 184 8.28 -4.31 -2.79
N GLY A 185 8.51 -3.01 -2.59
CA GLY A 185 7.48 -1.99 -2.54
C GLY A 185 7.07 -1.41 -3.89
N VAL A 186 7.99 -1.33 -4.86
CA VAL A 186 7.72 -0.68 -6.16
C VAL A 186 7.39 -1.68 -7.25
N ILE A 187 8.00 -2.86 -7.19
CA ILE A 187 7.85 -3.88 -8.23
C ILE A 187 6.90 -4.97 -7.73
N LEU A 188 7.32 -5.72 -6.72
CA LEU A 188 6.65 -6.96 -6.37
C LEU A 188 5.24 -6.72 -5.80
N PHE A 189 5.08 -5.77 -4.89
CA PHE A 189 3.79 -5.49 -4.27
C PHE A 189 2.78 -4.89 -5.26
N PRO A 190 3.12 -3.89 -6.10
CA PRO A 190 2.20 -3.38 -7.12
C PRO A 190 1.81 -4.42 -8.16
N VAL A 191 2.74 -5.31 -8.56
CA VAL A 191 2.43 -6.45 -9.43
C VAL A 191 1.40 -7.36 -8.76
N PHE A 192 1.57 -7.72 -7.49
CA PHE A 192 0.58 -8.51 -6.75
C PHE A 192 -0.80 -7.84 -6.74
N VAL A 193 -0.86 -6.56 -6.36
CA VAL A 193 -2.10 -5.79 -6.27
C VAL A 193 -2.77 -5.67 -7.63
N PHE A 194 -2.00 -5.44 -8.70
CA PHE A 194 -2.52 -5.45 -10.06
C PHE A 194 -3.09 -6.81 -10.44
N GLY A 195 -2.47 -7.91 -10.02
CA GLY A 195 -2.97 -9.26 -10.21
C GLY A 195 -4.32 -9.53 -9.54
N LEU A 196 -4.62 -8.87 -8.42
CA LEU A 196 -5.95 -8.94 -7.80
C LEU A 196 -7.05 -8.38 -8.71
N SER A 197 -6.71 -7.44 -9.61
CA SER A 197 -7.67 -6.98 -10.62
C SER A 197 -8.10 -8.09 -11.57
N VAL A 198 -7.24 -9.09 -11.84
CA VAL A 198 -7.61 -10.25 -12.65
C VAL A 198 -8.58 -11.15 -11.86
N ALA A 199 -8.28 -11.41 -10.59
CA ALA A 199 -9.14 -12.23 -9.73
C ALA A 199 -10.56 -11.66 -9.58
N PHE A 200 -10.70 -10.33 -9.54
CA PHE A 200 -12.01 -9.68 -9.54
C PHE A 200 -12.77 -9.85 -10.87
N ASN A 201 -12.06 -9.88 -11.99
CA ASN A 201 -12.67 -10.02 -13.31
C ASN A 201 -13.17 -11.45 -13.58
N THR A 202 -12.43 -12.46 -13.13
CA THR A 202 -12.77 -13.90 -13.32
C THR A 202 -14.04 -14.35 -12.58
N GLN A 203 -14.63 -13.51 -11.72
CA GLN A 203 -15.91 -13.79 -11.06
C GLN A 203 -17.12 -13.13 -11.73
N GLY A 204 -16.89 -12.25 -12.70
CA GLY A 204 -17.96 -11.58 -13.46
C GLY A 204 -18.39 -12.33 -14.73
N GLU A 205 -17.76 -13.46 -15.01
CA GLU A 205 -18.08 -14.42 -16.09
C GLU A 205 -18.69 -15.68 -15.48
#